data_AF-A0A7J9YIR4-F1
#
_entry.id   AF-A0A7J9YIR4-F1
#
_cell.length_a   1.000
_cell.length_b   1.000
_cell.length_c   1.000
_cell.angle_alpha   90.00
_cell.angle_beta   90.00
_cell.angle_gamma   90.00
#
_symmetry.space_group_name_H-M   'P 1'
#
loop_
_entity.id
_entity.type
_entity.pdbx_description
1 polymer ?
#
loop_
_entity_poly.entity_id
_entity_poly.type
_entity_poly.pdbx_seq_one_letter_code
_entity_poly.pdbx_strand_id
1 'polypeptide(L)' 'MSFTESLLLDAGIDHTVLDGHMSVMEGSIGALSCRILVAEDQHDAARRLLADAGVAVNPS' A
#
# COMPACT_ATOMS: atom_id res chain seq x y z
N MET A 1 4.88 -7.07 -7.43
CA MET A 1 5.13 -5.70 -6.96
C MET A 1 4.01 -4.82 -7.46
N SER A 2 3.05 -4.58 -6.59
CA SER A 2 1.95 -3.63 -6.77
C SER A 2 2.47 -2.19 -6.68
N PHE A 3 1.71 -1.23 -7.20
CA PHE A 3 2.00 0.21 -7.11
C PHE A 3 2.21 0.67 -5.66
N THR A 4 1.37 0.18 -4.74
CA THR A 4 1.45 0.50 -3.30
C THR A 4 2.75 0.02 -2.66
N GLU A 5 3.20 -1.21 -2.97
CA GLU A 5 4.47 -1.76 -2.46
C GLU A 5 5.66 -0.95 -2.98
N SER A 6 5.61 -0.57 -4.26
CA SER A 6 6.66 0.26 -4.87
C SER A 6 6.78 1.62 -4.19
N LEU A 7 5.66 2.28 -3.86
CA LEU A 7 5.68 3.56 -3.14
C LEU A 7 6.27 3.42 -1.74
N LEU A 8 5.84 2.41 -0.97
CA LEU A 8 6.34 2.18 0.38
C LEU A 8 7.83 1.84 0.37
N LEU A 9 8.28 1.02 -0.59
CA LEU A 9 9.68 0.68 -0.78
C LEU A 9 10.53 1.90 -1.14
N ASP A 10 10.04 2.74 -2.08
CA ASP A 10 10.73 3.97 -2.51
C ASP A 10 10.87 4.96 -1.35
N ALA A 11 9.86 5.05 -0.49
CA ALA A 11 9.89 5.86 0.73
C ALA A 11 10.73 5.25 1.86
N GLY A 12 11.30 4.05 1.68
CA GLY A 12 12.06 3.35 2.72
C GLY A 12 11.20 2.93 3.92
N ILE A 13 9.91 2.68 3.69
CA ILE A 13 8.96 2.26 4.71
C ILE A 13 8.93 0.74 4.77
N ASP A 14 9.26 0.21 5.95
CA ASP A 14 9.20 -1.23 6.19
C ASP A 14 7.73 -1.67 6.19
N HIS A 15 7.40 -2.59 5.27
CA HIS A 15 6.04 -3.02 5.06
C HIS A 15 5.97 -4.53 4.83
N THR A 16 4.91 -5.15 5.35
CA THR A 16 4.62 -6.56 5.18
C THR A 16 3.26 -6.74 4.54
N VAL A 17 3.21 -7.41 3.40
CA VAL A 17 1.94 -7.74 2.72
C VAL A 17 1.41 -9.05 3.25
N LEU A 18 0.22 -9.03 3.86
CA LEU A 18 -0.42 -10.22 4.41
C LEU A 18 -1.21 -11.02 3.36
N ASP A 19 -1.52 -10.41 2.21
CA ASP A 19 -2.40 -10.98 1.17
C ASP A 19 -1.69 -11.11 -0.20
N GLY A 20 -0.44 -11.59 -0.20
CA GLY A 20 0.48 -11.54 -1.35
C GLY A 20 0.13 -12.39 -2.59
N HIS A 21 -1.10 -12.88 -2.74
CA HIS A 21 -1.48 -13.81 -3.82
C HIS A 21 -2.26 -13.20 -4.99
N MET A 22 -2.76 -11.95 -4.92
CA MET A 22 -3.48 -11.40 -6.07
C MET A 22 -2.52 -10.87 -7.15
N SER A 23 -2.41 -11.70 -8.20
CA SER A 23 -1.76 -11.41 -9.46
C SER A 23 -2.06 -10.00 -9.92
N VAL A 24 -1.01 -9.28 -10.29
CA VAL A 24 -1.04 -7.94 -10.87
C VAL A 24 -1.71 -8.02 -12.25
N MET A 25 -3.03 -8.17 -12.28
CA MET A 25 -3.80 -8.15 -13.52
C MET A 25 -4.06 -6.68 -13.85
N GLU A 26 -3.30 -6.18 -14.83
CA GLU A 26 -3.52 -4.91 -15.52
C GLU A 26 -5.02 -4.62 -15.70
N GLY A 27 -5.51 -3.52 -15.15
CA GLY A 27 -6.72 -2.89 -15.68
C GLY A 27 -7.86 -2.56 -14.72
N SER A 28 -7.75 -2.73 -13.40
CA SER A 28 -8.81 -2.29 -12.48
C SER A 28 -8.29 -1.35 -11.41
N ILE A 29 -8.35 -0.06 -11.72
CA ILE A 29 -8.39 1.06 -10.76
C ILE A 29 -9.68 0.87 -9.95
N GLY A 30 -9.63 0.06 -8.90
CA GLY A 30 -10.82 -0.27 -8.14
C GLY A 30 -10.52 -1.18 -6.97
N ALA A 31 -9.99 -0.60 -5.89
CA ALA A 31 -9.90 -1.21 -4.57
C ALA A 31 -9.17 -2.57 -4.50
N LEU A 32 -7.84 -2.54 -4.66
CA LEU A 32 -6.98 -3.60 -4.15
C LEU A 32 -7.13 -3.65 -2.62
N SER A 33 -7.88 -4.62 -2.10
CA SER A 33 -8.01 -4.88 -0.65
C SER A 33 -6.80 -5.65 -0.12
N CYS A 34 -5.58 -5.17 -0.40
CA CYS A 34 -4.36 -5.76 0.16
C CYS A 34 -4.18 -5.27 1.60
N ARG A 35 -4.08 -6.20 2.55
CA ARG A 35 -3.72 -5.85 3.93
C ARG A 35 -2.21 -5.69 4.02
N ILE A 36 -1.77 -4.46 4.18
CA ILE A 36 -0.36 -4.11 4.37
C ILE A 36 -0.18 -3.66 5.81
N LEU A 37 0.73 -4.33 6.52
CA LEU A 37 1.23 -3.86 7.80
C LEU A 37 2.42 -2.93 7.54
N VAL A 38 2.43 -1.79 8.21
CA VAL A 38 3.55 -0.86 8.29
C VAL A 38 3.88 -0.64 9.75
N ALA A 39 5.14 -0.31 10.05
CA ALA A 39 5.55 0.05 11.40
C ALA A 39 4.66 1.19 11.95
N GLU A 40 4.26 1.12 13.21
CA GLU A 40 3.35 2.09 13.83
C GLU A 40 3.88 3.54 13.73
N ASP A 41 5.20 3.71 13.91
CA ASP A 41 5.89 5.00 13.76
C ASP A 41 5.82 5.57 12.33
N GLN A 42 5.72 4.69 11.32
CA GLN A 42 5.64 5.05 9.91
C GLN A 42 4.21 4.99 9.36
N HIS A 43 3.22 4.63 10.17
CA HIS A 43 1.84 4.44 9.73
C HIS A 43 1.24 5.72 9.13
N ASP A 44 1.42 6.87 9.79
CA ASP A 44 0.96 8.15 9.25
C ASP A 44 1.72 8.60 8.00
N ALA A 45 3.03 8.33 7.93
CA ALA A 45 3.84 8.65 6.76
C ALA A 45 3.41 7.80 5.55
N ALA A 46 3.25 6.49 5.74
CA ALA A 46 2.75 5.56 4.74
C ALA A 46 1.35 5.97 4.25
N ARG A 47 0.44 6.25 5.18
CA ARG A 47 -0.92 6.69 4.87
C ARG A 47 -0.92 7.97 4.02
N ARG A 48 -0.07 8.93 4.38
CA ARG A 48 0.05 10.21 3.67
C ARG A 48 0.62 10.04 2.28
N LEU A 49 1.67 9.23 2.13
CA LEU A 49 2.29 8.90 0.85
C LEU A 49 1.29 8.23 -0.11
N LEU A 50 0.54 7.26 0.41
CA LEU A 50 -0.49 6.56 -0.36
C LEU A 50 -1.63 7.50 -0.76
N ALA A 51 -2.09 8.36 0.15
CA ALA A 51 -3.12 9.35 -0.16
C ALA A 51 -2.64 10.38 -1.20
N ASP A 52 -1.39 10.83 -1.12
CA ASP A 52 -0.76 11.75 -2.08
C ASP A 52 -0.68 11.12 -3.48
N ALA A 53 -0.38 9.82 -3.54
CA ALA A 53 -0.38 9.03 -4.77
C ALA A 53 -1.78 8.63 -5.28
N GLY A 54 -2.86 9.06 -4.62
CA GLY A 54 -4.24 8.76 -5.02
C GLY A 54 -4.75 7.37 -4.62
N VAL A 55 -4.06 6.68 -3.71
CA VAL A 55 -4.47 5.38 -3.16
C VAL A 55 -5.38 5.61 -1.95
N ALA A 56 -6.65 5.22 -2.07
CA ALA A 56 -7.61 5.32 -0.97
C ALA A 56 -7.31 4.27 0.12
N VAL A 57 -6.82 4.73 1.27
CA VAL A 57 -6.61 3.94 2.48
C VAL A 57 -7.83 4.08 3.38
N ASN A 58 -8.60 3.00 3.54
CA ASN A 58 -9.78 3.02 4.40
C ASN A 58 -9.36 2.85 5.87
N PRO A 59 -9.72 3.78 6.78
CA PRO A 59 -9.49 3.57 8.20
C PRO A 59 -10.36 2.39 8.66
N SER A 60 -9.73 1.30 9.10
CA SER A 60 -10.41 0.19 9.80
C SER A 60 -10.44 0.47 11.29
#